data_AF-R9A6Z2-F1
#
_entry.id   AF-R9A6Z2-F1
#
_cell.length_a   1.000
_cell.length_b   1.000
_cell.length_c   1.000
_cell.angle_alpha   90.00
_cell.angle_beta   90.00
_cell.angle_gamma   90.00
#
_symmetry.space_group_name_H-M   'P 1'
#
loop_
_entity.id
_entity.type
_entity.pdbx_description
1 polymer ?
#
loop_
_entity_poly.entity_id
_entity_poly.type
_entity_poly.pdbx_seq_one_letter_code
_entity_poly.pdbx_strand_id
1 'polypeptide(L)'
;MKRTLLLLNILFYVYSCRSAEVEDPNFIGRDKEKYHSAKEGESKTLLKEILEKQTEFQSFKSEFSMQIQTFVPKKDNVYLDGKLYFSKETKQIKIQLMDSFFGMVFTELIADPNQIQIKPTSTKEVQTFPMGDILIQDPNTNKKFAIPFPVIYEYLTGTYIGEIQNPKAKFNTKDSRIALTKPDGEYEYFFKEGQLDRLELASTKRGLKAIAIVKTKPEQIHPPKEITTKVISLDTEKENVLILIKLKKSQMTEPPANTFRF
;
A
#
# COMPACT_ATOMS: atom_id res chain seq x y z
N MET A 1 52.08 12.93 7.93
CA MET A 1 50.94 13.38 7.10
C MET A 1 50.01 12.28 6.57
N LYS A 2 50.41 11.00 6.45
CA LYS A 2 49.52 9.93 5.90
C LYS A 2 48.47 9.36 6.89
N ARG A 3 48.71 9.40 8.21
CA ARG A 3 47.76 8.88 9.22
C ARG A 3 46.55 9.78 9.47
N THR A 4 46.71 11.10 9.36
CA THR A 4 45.65 12.09 9.61
C THR A 4 44.60 12.11 8.49
N LEU A 5 45.00 11.77 7.25
CA LEU A 5 44.09 11.69 6.09
C LEU A 5 43.18 10.44 6.13
N LEU A 6 43.63 9.38 6.82
CA LEU A 6 42.87 8.12 6.96
C LEU A 6 41.71 8.28 7.95
N LEU A 7 41.92 9.01 9.04
CA LEU A 7 40.90 9.31 10.05
C LEU A 7 39.78 10.22 9.51
N LEU A 8 40.11 11.14 8.61
CA LEU A 8 39.13 12.05 8.00
C LEU A 8 38.19 11.30 7.02
N ASN A 9 38.69 10.30 6.30
CA ASN A 9 37.86 9.47 5.40
C ASN A 9 36.90 8.54 6.16
N ILE A 10 37.30 8.05 7.34
CA ILE A 10 36.43 7.24 8.20
C ILE A 10 35.29 8.10 8.78
N LEU A 11 35.56 9.37 9.12
CA LEU A 11 34.52 10.29 9.63
C LEU A 11 33.41 10.57 8.60
N PHE A 12 33.74 10.64 7.30
CA PHE A 12 32.74 10.85 6.24
C PHE A 12 31.85 9.62 5.98
N TYR A 13 32.36 8.41 6.24
CA TYR A 13 31.54 7.19 6.14
C TYR A 13 30.49 7.08 7.24
N VAL A 14 30.75 7.63 8.44
CA VAL A 14 29.77 7.58 9.55
C VAL A 14 28.64 8.60 9.40
N TYR A 15 28.86 9.70 8.66
CA TYR A 15 27.85 10.74 8.47
C TYR A 15 26.80 10.43 7.39
N SER A 16 27.00 9.36 6.61
CA SER A 16 26.09 8.99 5.51
C SER A 16 25.01 7.98 5.90
N CYS A 17 24.96 7.54 7.16
CA CYS A 17 23.90 6.67 7.66
C CYS A 17 22.71 7.49 8.21
N ARG A 18 22.20 8.45 7.43
CA ARG A 18 20.87 9.01 7.67
C ARG A 18 19.89 8.20 6.83
N SER A 19 19.04 7.42 7.50
CA SER A 19 17.88 6.78 6.89
C SER A 19 17.09 7.87 6.13
N ALA A 20 16.94 7.70 4.82
CA ALA A 20 16.22 8.66 3.99
C ALA A 20 14.80 8.81 4.52
N GLU A 21 14.37 10.05 4.77
CA GLU A 21 13.02 10.33 5.23
C GLU A 21 12.01 9.83 4.18
N VAL A 22 10.93 9.20 4.63
CA VAL A 22 9.90 8.69 3.72
C VAL A 22 9.22 9.89 3.07
N GLU A 23 9.04 9.81 1.75
CA GLU A 23 8.35 10.84 0.99
C GLU A 23 6.95 11.06 1.57
N ASP A 24 6.57 12.33 1.79
CA ASP A 24 5.27 12.69 2.36
C ASP A 24 4.30 13.12 1.25
N PRO A 25 3.40 12.23 0.78
CA PRO A 25 2.46 12.58 -0.28
C PRO A 25 1.35 13.50 0.24
N ASN A 26 1.00 14.50 -0.58
CA ASN A 26 -0.12 15.40 -0.30
C ASN A 26 -1.40 14.93 -0.99
N PHE A 27 -2.53 15.03 -0.30
CA PHE A 27 -3.86 14.82 -0.88
C PHE A 27 -4.14 15.88 -1.95
N ILE A 28 -4.63 15.47 -3.12
CA ILE A 28 -5.19 16.39 -4.12
C ILE A 28 -6.56 16.88 -3.63
N GLY A 29 -7.32 16.02 -2.94
CA GLY A 29 -8.66 16.34 -2.46
C GLY A 29 -9.69 16.35 -3.58
N ARG A 30 -10.99 16.38 -3.20
CA ARG A 30 -12.10 16.26 -4.16
C ARG A 30 -12.10 17.43 -5.13
N ASP A 31 -12.06 17.14 -6.43
CA ASP A 31 -12.21 18.18 -7.44
C ASP A 31 -13.64 18.74 -7.38
N LYS A 32 -13.77 20.07 -7.49
CA LYS A 32 -15.06 20.77 -7.55
C LYS A 32 -15.63 20.77 -8.98
N GLU A 33 -14.83 20.39 -9.97
CA GLU A 33 -15.29 20.24 -11.34
C GLU A 33 -16.25 19.06 -11.52
N LYS A 34 -16.93 19.05 -12.67
CA LYS A 34 -18.04 18.13 -12.94
C LYS A 34 -17.49 16.74 -13.26
N TYR A 35 -17.84 15.76 -12.44
CA TYR A 35 -17.64 14.36 -12.79
C TYR A 35 -18.74 13.90 -13.75
N HIS A 36 -18.33 13.09 -14.72
CA HIS A 36 -19.16 12.45 -15.73
C HIS A 36 -19.52 11.03 -15.34
N SER A 37 -20.66 10.55 -15.83
CA SER A 37 -21.09 9.17 -15.61
C SER A 37 -20.33 8.19 -16.52
N ALA A 38 -20.15 6.95 -16.08
CA ALA A 38 -19.51 5.88 -16.87
C ALA A 38 -20.12 5.64 -18.27
N LYS A 39 -21.33 6.12 -18.53
CA LYS A 39 -22.05 5.95 -19.81
C LYS A 39 -21.68 7.00 -20.87
N GLU A 40 -21.09 8.11 -20.45
CA GLU A 40 -20.73 9.23 -21.33
C GLU A 40 -19.55 8.88 -22.24
N GLY A 41 -19.52 9.49 -23.43
CA GLY A 41 -18.53 9.18 -24.47
C GLY A 41 -17.09 9.40 -24.00
N GLU A 42 -16.82 10.54 -23.36
CA GLU A 42 -15.48 10.88 -22.86
C GLU A 42 -15.02 9.92 -21.74
N SER A 43 -15.93 9.53 -20.84
CA SER A 43 -15.65 8.55 -19.78
C SER A 43 -15.29 7.18 -20.36
N LYS A 44 -16.00 6.75 -21.41
CA LYS A 44 -15.68 5.50 -22.13
C LYS A 44 -14.32 5.57 -22.81
N THR A 45 -13.98 6.70 -23.42
CA THR A 45 -12.67 6.90 -24.06
C THR A 45 -11.54 6.81 -23.04
N LEU A 46 -11.67 7.51 -21.90
CA LEU A 46 -10.69 7.44 -20.82
C LEU A 46 -10.57 6.03 -20.26
N LEU A 47 -11.70 5.37 -19.96
CA LEU A 47 -11.69 4.00 -19.44
C LEU A 47 -11.00 3.04 -20.43
N LYS A 48 -11.29 3.17 -21.73
CA LYS A 48 -10.66 2.37 -22.77
C LYS A 48 -9.14 2.59 -22.79
N GLU A 49 -8.68 3.85 -22.76
CA GLU A 49 -7.25 4.17 -22.73
C GLU A 49 -6.56 3.55 -21.51
N ILE A 50 -7.18 3.66 -20.33
CA ILE A 50 -6.66 3.06 -19.10
C ILE A 50 -6.54 1.54 -19.26
N LEU A 51 -7.60 0.88 -19.74
CA LEU A 51 -7.65 -0.58 -19.90
C LEU A 51 -6.66 -1.11 -20.95
N GLU A 52 -6.47 -0.39 -22.06
CA GLU A 52 -5.51 -0.77 -23.11
C GLU A 52 -4.06 -0.67 -22.65
N LYS A 53 -3.78 0.22 -21.70
CA LYS A 53 -2.44 0.42 -21.14
C LYS A 53 -2.19 -0.38 -19.87
N GLN A 54 -3.19 -1.07 -19.31
CA GLN A 54 -3.03 -1.77 -18.04
C GLN A 54 -1.93 -2.83 -18.06
N THR A 55 -1.16 -2.85 -16.97
CA THR A 55 -0.17 -3.91 -16.74
C THR A 55 -0.88 -5.22 -16.42
N GLU A 56 -0.38 -6.34 -16.94
CA GLU A 56 -0.85 -7.66 -16.53
C GLU A 56 -0.31 -7.99 -15.12
N PHE A 57 -1.22 -8.12 -14.15
CA PHE A 57 -0.88 -8.45 -12.76
C PHE A 57 -0.56 -9.94 -12.64
N GLN A 58 0.73 -10.28 -12.60
CA GLN A 58 1.21 -11.65 -12.46
C GLN A 58 1.28 -12.08 -11.00
N SER A 59 1.11 -13.37 -10.73
CA SER A 59 1.36 -13.92 -9.41
C SER A 59 2.81 -13.75 -9.02
N PHE A 60 3.07 -13.46 -7.75
CA PHE A 60 4.43 -13.28 -7.28
C PHE A 60 4.60 -13.67 -5.82
N LYS A 61 5.86 -13.90 -5.47
CA LYS A 61 6.32 -13.90 -4.08
C LYS A 61 7.46 -12.91 -3.92
N SER A 62 7.50 -12.19 -2.80
CA SER A 62 8.54 -11.20 -2.53
C SER A 62 8.83 -11.12 -1.04
N GLU A 63 10.08 -10.80 -0.71
CA GLU A 63 10.42 -10.27 0.60
C GLU A 63 10.23 -8.76 0.59
N PHE A 64 9.81 -8.18 1.71
CA PHE A 64 9.68 -6.74 1.84
C PHE A 64 10.28 -6.25 3.15
N SER A 65 10.61 -4.96 3.17
CA SER A 65 10.76 -4.20 4.40
C SER A 65 9.65 -3.17 4.49
N MET A 66 9.21 -2.91 5.71
CA MET A 66 8.19 -1.92 6.04
C MET A 66 8.77 -0.95 7.05
N GLN A 67 8.54 0.34 6.82
CA GLN A 67 8.86 1.41 7.74
C GLN A 67 7.59 2.19 8.05
N ILE A 68 7.24 2.28 9.33
CA ILE A 68 6.10 3.06 9.81
C ILE A 68 6.65 4.26 10.58
N GLN A 69 6.42 5.46 10.06
CA GLN A 69 6.77 6.72 10.71
C GLN A 69 5.51 7.37 11.27
N THR A 70 5.44 7.53 12.57
CA THR A 70 4.42 8.38 13.23
C THR A 70 5.02 9.75 13.50
N PHE A 71 4.31 10.83 13.19
CA PHE A 71 4.79 12.20 13.40
C PHE A 71 4.27 12.84 14.70
N VAL A 72 3.06 12.46 15.11
CA VAL A 72 2.34 13.06 16.25
C VAL A 72 1.75 11.92 17.09
N PRO A 73 1.77 12.00 18.43
CA PRO A 73 2.29 13.10 19.27
C PRO A 73 3.82 13.20 19.34
N LYS A 74 4.55 12.15 18.96
CA LYS A 74 6.02 12.13 18.94
C LYS A 74 6.52 11.40 17.70
N LYS A 75 7.55 11.96 17.05
CA LYS A 75 8.24 11.31 15.93
C LYS A 75 8.82 9.98 16.39
N ASP A 76 8.41 8.91 15.73
CA ASP A 76 8.80 7.55 16.06
C ASP A 76 8.79 6.69 14.79
N ASN A 77 9.71 5.73 14.72
CA ASN A 77 9.93 4.88 13.55
C ASN A 77 9.94 3.42 13.96
N VAL A 78 9.06 2.64 13.35
CA VAL A 78 9.05 1.17 13.48
C VAL A 78 9.48 0.56 12.15
N TYR A 79 10.34 -0.44 12.23
CA TYR A 79 10.81 -1.21 11.09
C TYR A 79 10.39 -2.66 11.26
N LEU A 80 9.81 -3.23 10.21
CA LEU A 80 9.38 -4.61 10.13
C LEU A 80 9.88 -5.20 8.82
N ASP A 81 10.12 -6.50 8.81
CA ASP A 81 10.35 -7.24 7.57
C ASP A 81 9.17 -8.17 7.31
N GLY A 82 9.12 -8.74 6.12
CA GLY A 82 8.13 -9.76 5.87
C GLY A 82 8.23 -10.43 4.51
N LYS A 83 7.32 -11.38 4.32
CA LYS A 83 7.11 -12.08 3.05
C LYS A 83 5.71 -11.82 2.56
N LEU A 84 5.60 -11.61 1.27
CA LEU A 84 4.37 -11.32 0.56
C LEU A 84 4.20 -12.36 -0.56
N TYR A 85 3.01 -12.95 -0.62
CA TYR A 85 2.61 -13.89 -1.67
C TYR A 85 1.31 -13.38 -2.29
N PHE A 86 1.22 -13.39 -3.61
CA PHE A 86 0.04 -13.01 -4.35
C PHE A 86 -0.29 -14.06 -5.41
N SER A 87 -1.56 -14.48 -5.45
CA SER A 87 -2.12 -15.34 -6.49
C SER A 87 -3.04 -14.52 -7.39
N LYS A 88 -2.70 -14.45 -8.68
CA LYS A 88 -3.49 -13.76 -9.71
C LYS A 88 -4.88 -14.36 -9.86
N GLU A 89 -4.99 -15.69 -9.82
CA GLU A 89 -6.22 -16.43 -10.07
C GLU A 89 -7.26 -16.19 -8.98
N THR A 90 -6.84 -16.28 -7.73
CA THR A 90 -7.73 -16.18 -6.56
C THR A 90 -7.83 -14.77 -6.01
N LYS A 91 -6.95 -13.87 -6.46
CA LYS A 91 -6.72 -12.54 -5.87
C LYS A 91 -6.35 -12.58 -4.39
N GLN A 92 -5.86 -13.72 -3.89
CA GLN A 92 -5.43 -13.84 -2.52
C GLN A 92 -4.03 -13.26 -2.32
N ILE A 93 -3.86 -12.58 -1.19
CA ILE A 93 -2.59 -12.15 -0.66
C ILE A 93 -2.32 -12.86 0.66
N LYS A 94 -1.10 -13.37 0.85
CA LYS A 94 -0.59 -13.75 2.17
C LYS A 94 0.57 -12.83 2.56
N ILE A 95 0.51 -12.27 3.76
CA ILE A 95 1.58 -11.48 4.36
C ILE A 95 2.05 -12.19 5.63
N GLN A 96 3.35 -12.42 5.74
CA GLN A 96 3.99 -12.87 6.97
C GLN A 96 4.82 -11.72 7.49
N LEU A 97 4.43 -11.15 8.62
CA LEU A 97 5.16 -10.08 9.29
C LEU A 97 6.22 -10.68 10.19
N MET A 98 7.44 -10.19 10.04
CA MET A 98 8.63 -10.69 10.69
C MET A 98 9.28 -9.56 11.47
N ASP A 99 9.80 -9.88 12.66
CA ASP A 99 10.61 -8.91 13.39
C ASP A 99 11.93 -8.68 12.63
N SER A 100 12.42 -7.44 12.59
CA SER A 100 13.63 -7.09 11.83
C SER A 100 14.94 -7.58 12.44
N PHE A 101 14.94 -8.07 13.68
CA PHE A 101 16.16 -8.47 14.39
C PHE A 101 16.48 -9.96 14.19
N PHE A 102 15.49 -10.82 14.41
CA PHE A 102 15.60 -12.27 14.39
C PHE A 102 14.88 -12.90 13.19
N GLY A 103 14.05 -12.15 12.47
CA GLY A 103 13.28 -12.67 11.33
C GLY A 103 12.22 -13.68 11.73
N MET A 104 11.75 -13.66 12.99
CA MET A 104 10.67 -14.51 13.45
C MET A 104 9.34 -13.96 12.99
N VAL A 105 8.51 -14.81 12.40
CA VAL A 105 7.13 -14.45 12.04
C VAL A 105 6.35 -14.26 13.34
N PHE A 106 5.73 -13.08 13.49
CA PHE A 106 4.88 -12.78 14.66
C PHE A 106 3.40 -12.64 14.30
N THR A 107 3.08 -12.41 13.02
CA THR A 107 1.70 -12.36 12.52
C THR A 107 1.65 -12.84 11.08
N GLU A 108 0.67 -13.69 10.78
CA GLU A 108 0.29 -14.04 9.41
C GLU A 108 -1.06 -13.43 9.05
N LEU A 109 -1.18 -12.97 7.82
CA LEU A 109 -2.38 -12.38 7.24
C LEU A 109 -2.70 -13.11 5.93
N ILE A 110 -3.96 -13.46 5.70
CA ILE A 110 -4.47 -13.88 4.39
C ILE A 110 -5.64 -12.97 4.04
N ALA A 111 -5.63 -12.37 2.86
CA ALA A 111 -6.67 -11.46 2.41
C ALA A 111 -7.12 -11.75 0.98
N ASP A 112 -8.41 -11.54 0.72
CA ASP A 112 -9.04 -11.56 -0.59
C ASP A 112 -9.85 -10.26 -0.76
N PRO A 113 -10.54 -10.00 -1.90
CA PRO A 113 -11.25 -8.74 -2.10
C PRO A 113 -12.32 -8.42 -1.04
N ASN A 114 -12.82 -9.43 -0.31
CA ASN A 114 -13.96 -9.29 0.59
C ASN A 114 -13.56 -9.29 2.07
N GLN A 115 -12.51 -10.03 2.43
CA GLN A 115 -12.16 -10.27 3.82
C GLN A 115 -10.65 -10.36 4.07
N ILE A 116 -10.33 -10.23 5.36
CA ILE A 116 -8.99 -10.34 5.91
C ILE A 116 -9.04 -11.34 7.05
N GLN A 117 -8.14 -12.31 7.03
CA GLN A 117 -7.91 -13.24 8.13
C GLN A 117 -6.54 -12.98 8.76
N ILE A 118 -6.48 -12.90 10.08
CA ILE A 118 -5.25 -12.62 10.84
C ILE A 118 -5.02 -13.74 11.84
N LYS A 119 -3.80 -14.27 11.87
CA LYS A 119 -3.32 -15.24 12.86
C LYS A 119 -2.04 -14.69 13.50
N PRO A 120 -2.15 -14.03 14.67
CA PRO A 120 -0.98 -13.70 15.49
C PRO A 120 -0.29 -14.99 15.96
N THR A 121 1.03 -15.01 16.12
CA THR A 121 1.69 -16.21 16.68
C THR A 121 1.49 -16.36 18.19
N SER A 122 1.10 -15.27 18.88
CA SER A 122 0.75 -15.27 20.30
C SER A 122 -0.55 -16.03 20.61
N THR A 123 -1.42 -16.22 19.62
CA THR A 123 -2.72 -16.88 19.78
C THR A 123 -2.93 -17.91 18.68
N LYS A 124 -3.46 -19.11 18.98
CA LYS A 124 -3.79 -20.08 17.92
C LYS A 124 -5.06 -19.75 17.14
N GLU A 125 -5.76 -18.68 17.51
CA GLU A 125 -7.04 -18.29 16.93
C GLU A 125 -6.85 -17.47 15.64
N VAL A 126 -7.66 -17.82 14.64
CA VAL A 126 -7.76 -17.06 13.39
C VAL A 126 -8.91 -16.07 13.54
N GLN A 127 -8.61 -14.78 13.40
CA GLN A 127 -9.60 -13.72 13.41
C GLN A 127 -9.97 -13.38 11.97
N THR A 128 -11.26 -13.33 11.65
CA THR A 128 -11.76 -12.97 10.32
C THR A 128 -12.52 -11.66 10.39
N PHE A 129 -12.14 -10.72 9.52
CA PHE A 129 -12.72 -9.39 9.41
C PHE A 129 -13.12 -9.11 7.96
N PRO A 130 -14.10 -8.24 7.70
CA PRO A 130 -14.30 -7.70 6.36
C PRO A 130 -13.04 -6.94 5.89
N MET A 131 -12.86 -6.80 4.57
CA MET A 131 -11.80 -5.98 3.99
C MET A 131 -11.85 -4.56 4.57
N GLY A 132 -10.71 -4.12 5.10
CA GLY A 132 -10.61 -2.91 5.92
C GLY A 132 -9.21 -2.75 6.48
N ASP A 133 -9.06 -1.93 7.51
CA ASP A 133 -7.74 -1.61 8.06
C ASP A 133 -7.18 -2.80 8.86
N ILE A 134 -5.86 -3.01 8.77
CA ILE A 134 -5.17 -4.02 9.56
C ILE A 134 -4.56 -3.35 10.78
N LEU A 135 -4.80 -3.93 11.95
CA LEU A 135 -4.12 -3.54 13.18
C LEU A 135 -2.85 -4.39 13.35
N ILE A 136 -1.69 -3.75 13.26
CA ILE A 136 -0.40 -4.38 13.55
C ILE A 136 0.09 -3.90 14.90
N GLN A 137 0.58 -4.82 15.74
CA GLN A 137 1.29 -4.51 16.97
C GLN A 137 2.77 -4.83 16.78
N ASP A 138 3.64 -3.84 16.98
CA ASP A 138 5.09 -4.07 16.99
C ASP A 138 5.44 -4.94 18.22
N PRO A 139 6.06 -6.11 18.02
CA PRO A 139 6.41 -7.00 19.13
C PRO A 139 7.43 -6.39 20.11
N ASN A 140 8.24 -5.42 19.66
CA ASN A 140 9.29 -4.83 20.50
C ASN A 140 8.76 -3.70 21.39
N THR A 141 7.87 -2.86 20.85
CA THR A 141 7.34 -1.67 21.57
C THR A 141 5.90 -1.84 22.07
N ASN A 142 5.19 -2.89 21.66
CA ASN A 142 3.75 -3.09 21.85
C ASN A 142 2.86 -1.98 21.27
N LYS A 143 3.43 -1.07 20.47
CA LYS A 143 2.67 -0.01 19.82
C LYS A 143 1.81 -0.59 18.69
N LYS A 144 0.57 -0.12 18.61
CA LYS A 144 -0.39 -0.53 17.58
C LYS A 144 -0.47 0.50 16.47
N PHE A 145 -0.60 0.03 15.24
CA PHE A 145 -0.73 0.84 14.05
C PHE A 145 -1.91 0.34 13.22
N ALA A 146 -2.76 1.26 12.79
CA ALA A 146 -3.77 0.99 11.78
C ALA A 146 -3.17 1.20 10.40
N ILE A 147 -3.18 0.16 9.57
CA ILE A 147 -2.77 0.21 8.18
C ILE A 147 -4.02 0.21 7.31
N PRO A 148 -4.26 1.24 6.47
CA PRO A 148 -5.38 1.25 5.53
C PRO A 148 -5.12 0.27 4.41
N PHE A 149 -5.29 -1.02 4.71
CA PHE A 149 -4.92 -2.10 3.83
C PHE A 149 -5.65 -2.10 2.47
N PRO A 150 -6.90 -1.61 2.32
CA PRO A 150 -7.56 -1.59 1.02
C PRO A 150 -6.75 -0.85 -0.04
N VAL A 151 -6.16 0.31 0.29
CA VAL A 151 -5.39 1.07 -0.70
C VAL A 151 -4.08 0.38 -1.09
N ILE A 152 -3.48 -0.40 -0.18
CA ILE A 152 -2.27 -1.18 -0.45
C ILE A 152 -2.63 -2.43 -1.27
N TYR A 153 -3.72 -3.11 -0.91
CA TYR A 153 -4.23 -4.30 -1.57
C TYR A 153 -4.53 -4.06 -3.07
N GLU A 154 -5.14 -2.92 -3.39
CA GLU A 154 -5.45 -2.50 -4.76
C GLU A 154 -4.18 -2.46 -5.64
N TYR A 155 -3.08 -1.90 -5.15
CA TYR A 155 -1.80 -1.86 -5.86
C TYR A 155 -1.13 -3.24 -6.00
N LEU A 156 -1.27 -4.10 -4.99
CA LEU A 156 -0.66 -5.41 -5.01
C LEU A 156 -1.41 -6.40 -5.92
N THR A 157 -2.72 -6.23 -6.09
CA THR A 157 -3.59 -7.21 -6.77
C THR A 157 -4.16 -6.75 -8.11
N GLY A 158 -4.19 -5.44 -8.36
CA GLY A 158 -4.83 -4.85 -9.53
C GLY A 158 -6.35 -4.97 -9.51
N THR A 159 -6.96 -5.19 -8.34
CA THR A 159 -8.42 -5.34 -8.21
C THR A 159 -9.18 -4.08 -8.64
N TYR A 160 -8.53 -2.91 -8.58
CA TYR A 160 -9.08 -1.64 -9.02
C TYR A 160 -9.54 -1.65 -10.48
N ILE A 161 -8.95 -2.52 -11.33
CA ILE A 161 -9.35 -2.65 -12.73
C ILE A 161 -10.83 -3.03 -12.84
N GLY A 162 -11.33 -3.89 -11.95
CA GLY A 162 -12.75 -4.22 -11.88
C GLY A 162 -13.58 -3.06 -11.30
N GLU A 163 -13.03 -2.37 -10.31
CA GLU A 163 -13.71 -1.26 -9.62
C GLU A 163 -13.97 -0.07 -10.54
N ILE A 164 -13.00 0.33 -11.37
CA ILE A 164 -13.15 1.47 -12.27
C ILE A 164 -14.13 1.21 -13.43
N GLN A 165 -14.46 -0.06 -13.69
CA GLN A 165 -15.48 -0.45 -14.67
C GLN A 165 -16.90 -0.43 -14.07
N ASN A 166 -17.04 -0.12 -12.78
CA ASN A 166 -18.34 -0.06 -12.13
C ASN A 166 -19.25 0.98 -12.81
N PRO A 167 -20.50 0.64 -13.17
CA PRO A 167 -21.42 1.59 -13.79
C PRO A 167 -21.73 2.84 -12.94
N LYS A 168 -21.48 2.77 -11.62
CA LYS A 168 -21.63 3.88 -10.68
C LYS A 168 -20.37 4.74 -10.54
N ALA A 169 -19.26 4.33 -11.16
CA ALA A 169 -18.03 5.11 -11.17
C ALA A 169 -18.25 6.46 -11.88
N LYS A 170 -17.58 7.47 -11.37
CA LYS A 170 -17.65 8.86 -11.81
C LYS A 170 -16.30 9.27 -12.34
N PHE A 171 -16.25 9.89 -13.51
CA PHE A 171 -15.01 10.15 -14.25
C PHE A 171 -14.75 11.64 -14.34
N ASN A 172 -13.54 12.06 -14.05
CA ASN A 172 -13.01 13.37 -14.37
C ASN A 172 -11.90 13.17 -15.41
N THR A 173 -12.17 13.60 -16.64
CA THR A 173 -11.32 13.33 -17.80
C THR A 173 -10.10 14.26 -17.87
N LYS A 174 -10.19 15.46 -17.28
CA LYS A 174 -9.11 16.43 -17.21
C LYS A 174 -7.93 15.91 -16.40
N ASP A 175 -8.21 15.33 -15.24
CA ASP A 175 -7.19 14.81 -14.32
C ASP A 175 -6.99 13.29 -14.45
N SER A 176 -7.64 12.64 -15.44
CA SER A 176 -7.63 11.18 -15.60
C SER A 176 -7.95 10.46 -14.29
N ARG A 177 -9.05 10.89 -13.66
CA ARG A 177 -9.44 10.53 -12.30
C ARG A 177 -10.78 9.81 -12.29
N ILE A 178 -10.89 8.75 -11.50
CA ILE A 178 -12.11 7.95 -11.36
C ILE A 178 -12.48 7.88 -9.89
N ALA A 179 -13.68 8.33 -9.54
CA ALA A 179 -14.22 8.27 -8.19
C ALA A 179 -15.27 7.16 -8.07
N LEU A 180 -15.22 6.43 -6.96
CA LEU A 180 -16.17 5.37 -6.64
C LEU A 180 -16.52 5.40 -5.15
N THR A 181 -17.81 5.48 -4.87
CA THR A 181 -18.35 5.35 -3.52
C THR A 181 -18.52 3.86 -3.19
N LYS A 182 -17.82 3.39 -2.16
CA LYS A 182 -17.94 2.04 -1.59
C LYS A 182 -18.57 2.10 -0.18
N PRO A 183 -19.07 0.98 0.38
CA PRO A 183 -19.69 0.97 1.72
C PRO A 183 -18.79 1.47 2.86
N ASP A 184 -17.48 1.45 2.66
CA ASP A 184 -16.45 1.80 3.62
C ASP A 184 -15.74 3.12 3.32
N GLY A 185 -16.12 3.86 2.27
CA GLY A 185 -15.56 5.17 1.96
C GLY A 185 -15.68 5.60 0.50
N GLU A 186 -15.18 6.80 0.24
CA GLU A 186 -15.01 7.35 -1.10
C GLU A 186 -13.59 7.05 -1.57
N TYR A 187 -13.47 6.39 -2.73
CA TYR A 187 -12.21 6.04 -3.36
C TYR A 187 -12.00 6.89 -4.61
N GLU A 188 -10.78 7.37 -4.81
CA GLU A 188 -10.40 8.13 -5.98
C GLU A 188 -9.08 7.60 -6.57
N TYR A 189 -9.20 7.09 -7.79
CA TYR A 189 -8.13 6.48 -8.57
C TYR A 189 -7.62 7.50 -9.58
N PHE A 190 -6.34 7.81 -9.54
CA PHE A 190 -5.70 8.77 -10.43
C PHE A 190 -4.77 8.02 -11.36
N PHE A 191 -4.94 8.25 -12.66
CA PHE A 191 -4.20 7.55 -13.69
C PHE A 191 -3.23 8.49 -14.39
N LYS A 192 -2.01 7.99 -14.61
CA LYS A 192 -1.00 8.66 -15.41
C LYS A 192 -0.51 7.68 -16.47
N GLU A 193 -0.58 8.09 -17.74
CA GLU A 193 -0.22 7.23 -18.87
C GLU A 193 -0.94 5.87 -18.84
N GLY A 194 -2.19 5.86 -18.35
CA GLY A 194 -3.02 4.67 -18.20
C GLY A 194 -2.69 3.76 -17.01
N GLN A 195 -1.62 4.02 -16.25
CA GLN A 195 -1.32 3.27 -15.02
C GLN A 195 -1.92 3.97 -13.80
N LEU A 196 -2.29 3.19 -12.78
CA LEU A 196 -2.66 3.75 -11.47
C LEU A 196 -1.43 4.40 -10.84
N ASP A 197 -1.46 5.73 -10.73
CA ASP A 197 -0.39 6.55 -10.16
C ASP A 197 -0.63 6.78 -8.66
N ARG A 198 -1.89 7.08 -8.32
CA ARG A 198 -2.31 7.44 -6.97
C ARG A 198 -3.69 6.86 -6.65
N LEU A 199 -3.86 6.45 -5.40
CA LEU A 199 -5.15 6.06 -4.83
C LEU A 199 -5.41 6.84 -3.54
N GLU A 200 -6.47 7.62 -3.52
CA GLU A 200 -6.95 8.32 -2.33
C GLU A 200 -8.21 7.66 -1.78
N LEU A 201 -8.31 7.61 -0.46
CA LEU A 201 -9.44 7.11 0.30
C LEU A 201 -9.84 8.15 1.33
N ALA A 202 -11.14 8.47 1.37
CA ALA A 202 -11.75 9.19 2.47
C ALA A 202 -12.85 8.33 3.11
N SER A 203 -12.68 7.96 4.38
CA SER A 203 -13.64 7.13 5.11
C SER A 203 -14.08 7.80 6.39
N THR A 204 -15.29 8.37 6.38
CA THR A 204 -15.95 8.83 7.61
C THR A 204 -16.26 7.66 8.54
N LYS A 205 -16.63 6.50 7.98
CA LYS A 205 -16.93 5.29 8.76
C LYS A 205 -15.72 4.80 9.57
N ARG A 206 -14.52 4.90 9.00
CA ARG A 206 -13.26 4.53 9.68
C ARG A 206 -12.58 5.71 10.38
N GLY A 207 -13.12 6.92 10.26
CA GLY A 207 -12.51 8.11 10.84
C GLY A 207 -11.11 8.41 10.27
N LEU A 208 -10.87 8.15 8.97
CA LEU A 208 -9.55 8.38 8.36
C LEU A 208 -9.59 8.84 6.90
N LYS A 209 -8.48 9.44 6.47
CA LYS A 209 -8.09 9.62 5.07
C LYS A 209 -6.77 8.90 4.82
N ALA A 210 -6.64 8.29 3.65
CA ALA A 210 -5.39 7.66 3.24
C ALA A 210 -5.07 8.00 1.78
N ILE A 211 -3.78 8.12 1.48
CA ILE A 211 -3.27 8.22 0.12
C ILE A 211 -2.15 7.20 -0.03
N ALA A 212 -2.24 6.39 -1.08
CA ALA A 212 -1.17 5.50 -1.50
C ALA A 212 -0.64 5.93 -2.87
N ILE A 213 0.68 5.94 -2.99
CA ILE A 213 1.43 6.16 -4.24
C ILE A 213 2.48 5.07 -4.39
N VAL A 214 2.86 4.76 -5.62
CA VAL A 214 3.84 3.70 -5.89
C VAL A 214 5.04 4.20 -6.68
N LYS A 215 6.20 3.62 -6.40
CA LYS A 215 7.39 3.71 -7.27
C LYS A 215 7.57 2.38 -7.97
N THR A 216 7.66 2.43 -9.27
CA THR A 216 7.87 1.27 -10.15
C THR A 216 9.19 1.41 -10.89
N LYS A 217 9.65 0.33 -11.52
CA LYS A 217 10.71 0.41 -12.53
C LYS A 217 10.04 0.50 -13.91
N PRO A 218 10.62 1.21 -14.89
CA PRO A 218 10.05 1.26 -16.24
C PRO A 218 9.76 -0.14 -16.83
N GLU A 219 10.67 -1.08 -16.57
CA GLU A 219 10.58 -2.48 -17.03
C GLU A 219 9.66 -3.37 -16.16
N GLN A 220 9.21 -2.88 -15.00
CA GLN A 220 8.45 -3.66 -14.02
C GLN A 220 7.51 -2.77 -13.21
N ILE A 221 6.28 -2.65 -13.71
CA ILE A 221 5.19 -1.91 -13.07
C ILE A 221 4.56 -2.74 -11.95
N HIS A 222 4.44 -4.07 -12.13
CA HIS A 222 3.92 -5.00 -11.13
C HIS A 222 4.89 -6.14 -10.81
N PRO A 223 5.03 -6.54 -9.53
CA PRO A 223 4.60 -5.81 -8.35
C PRO A 223 5.41 -4.50 -8.20
N PRO A 224 4.83 -3.47 -7.58
CA PRO A 224 5.51 -2.19 -7.39
C PRO A 224 6.77 -2.37 -6.56
N LYS A 225 7.80 -1.56 -6.83
CA LYS A 225 9.05 -1.60 -6.06
C LYS A 225 8.82 -1.05 -4.66
N GLU A 226 8.12 0.07 -4.58
CA GLU A 226 7.84 0.75 -3.31
C GLU A 226 6.38 1.24 -3.30
N ILE A 227 5.73 1.12 -2.15
CA ILE A 227 4.40 1.67 -1.89
C ILE A 227 4.55 2.61 -0.70
N THR A 228 4.23 3.89 -0.88
CA THR A 228 4.20 4.88 0.19
C THR A 228 2.76 5.23 0.47
N THR A 229 2.34 5.05 1.72
CA THR A 229 0.99 5.32 2.18
C THR A 229 1.01 6.34 3.31
N LYS A 230 0.29 7.45 3.15
CA LYS A 230 0.02 8.39 4.24
C LYS A 230 -1.38 8.16 4.79
N VAL A 231 -1.50 8.21 6.11
CA VAL A 231 -2.75 8.06 6.85
C VAL A 231 -2.92 9.26 7.76
N ILE A 232 -4.11 9.87 7.71
CA ILE A 232 -4.52 10.97 8.58
C ILE A 232 -5.82 10.57 9.27
N SER A 233 -5.83 10.60 10.61
CA SER A 233 -7.07 10.47 11.39
C SER A 233 -7.98 11.69 11.18
N LEU A 234 -9.26 11.47 10.89
CA LEU A 234 -10.26 12.53 10.76
C LEU A 234 -10.66 13.14 12.11
N ASP A 235 -10.62 12.34 13.18
CA ASP A 235 -11.08 12.76 14.50
C ASP A 235 -10.09 13.74 15.16
N THR A 236 -8.80 13.56 14.87
CA THR A 236 -7.76 14.38 15.49
C THR A 236 -7.06 15.31 14.53
N GLU A 237 -7.09 15.05 13.21
CA GLU A 237 -6.24 15.64 12.15
C GLU A 237 -4.73 15.68 12.48
N LYS A 238 -4.35 15.08 13.61
CA LYS A 238 -3.04 15.20 14.25
C LYS A 238 -2.25 13.94 14.02
N GLU A 239 -2.88 12.78 14.17
CA GLU A 239 -2.21 11.50 13.91
C GLU A 239 -1.94 11.34 12.43
N ASN A 240 -0.67 11.53 12.09
CA ASN A 240 -0.11 11.37 10.76
C ASN A 240 0.86 10.19 10.78
N VAL A 241 0.56 9.20 9.94
CA VAL A 241 1.37 8.00 9.79
C VAL A 241 1.82 7.90 8.33
N LEU A 242 3.12 7.74 8.11
CA LEU A 242 3.68 7.33 6.82
C LEU A 242 4.10 5.87 6.91
N ILE A 243 3.61 5.06 5.98
CA ILE A 243 3.93 3.64 5.85
C ILE A 243 4.62 3.48 4.50
N LEU A 244 5.89 3.09 4.54
CA LEU A 244 6.67 2.75 3.36
C LEU A 244 6.85 1.24 3.32
N ILE A 245 6.41 0.59 2.24
CA ILE A 245 6.68 -0.81 1.95
C ILE A 245 7.62 -0.88 0.76
N LYS A 246 8.79 -1.50 0.93
CA LYS A 246 9.77 -1.73 -0.15
C LYS A 246 9.86 -3.21 -0.45
N LEU A 247 9.44 -3.61 -1.65
CA LEU A 247 9.65 -4.97 -2.14
C LEU A 247 11.11 -5.14 -2.54
N LYS A 248 11.75 -6.21 -2.05
CA LYS A 248 13.16 -6.51 -2.27
C LYS A 248 13.31 -7.31 -3.57
N LYS A 249 13.28 -8.65 -3.47
CA LYS A 249 13.46 -9.56 -4.62
C LYS A 249 12.15 -10.27 -4.92
N SER A 250 11.36 -9.68 -5.81
CA SER A 250 10.12 -10.28 -6.32
C SER A 250 10.43 -11.37 -7.35
N GLN A 251 9.75 -12.51 -7.23
CA GLN A 251 9.80 -13.63 -8.17
C GLN A 251 8.40 -13.82 -8.73
N MET A 252 8.24 -13.73 -10.07
CA MET A 252 6.96 -13.98 -10.74
C MET A 252 6.72 -15.47 -10.80
N THR A 253 5.82 -15.96 -9.96
CA THR A 253 5.49 -17.37 -9.82
C THR A 253 4.18 -17.51 -9.08
N GLU A 254 3.35 -18.48 -9.48
CA GLU A 254 2.15 -18.83 -8.73
C GLU A 254 2.55 -19.47 -7.40
N PRO A 255 2.15 -18.91 -6.24
CA PRO A 255 2.36 -19.56 -4.97
C PRO A 255 1.56 -20.88 -4.92
N PRO A 256 2.11 -21.95 -4.33
CA PRO A 256 1.36 -23.18 -4.10
C PRO A 256 0.03 -22.91 -3.39
N ALA A 257 -1.06 -23.60 -3.75
CA ALA A 257 -2.38 -23.35 -3.19
C ALA A 257 -2.47 -23.47 -1.66
N ASN A 258 -1.62 -24.31 -1.04
CA ASN A 258 -1.51 -24.44 0.41
C ASN A 258 -0.86 -23.22 1.10
N THR A 259 -0.26 -22.29 0.34
CA THR A 259 0.30 -21.04 0.87
C THR A 259 -0.78 -20.22 1.56
N PHE A 260 -1.99 -20.17 0.99
CA PHE A 260 -3.12 -19.36 1.48
C PHE A 260 -3.96 -20.09 2.51
N ARG A 261 -3.29 -20.81 3.42
CA ARG A 261 -3.88 -21.48 4.59
C ARG A 261 -3.02 -21.18 5.83
N PHE A 262 -3.62 -21.33 7.02
CA PHE A 262 -2.98 -21.17 8.32
C PHE A 262 -2.54 -22.47 8.96
#